data_AF-W9EAX0-F1
#
_entry.id   AF-W9EAX0-F1
#
_cell.length_a   1.000
_cell.length_b   1.000
_cell.length_c   1.000
_cell.angle_alpha   90.00
_cell.angle_beta   90.00
_cell.angle_gamma   90.00
#
_symmetry.space_group_name_H-M   'P 1'
#
loop_
_entity.id
_entity.type
_entity.pdbx_description
1 polymer ?
#
loop_
_entity_poly.entity_id
_entity_poly.type
_entity_poly.pdbx_seq_one_letter_code
_entity_poly.pdbx_strand_id
1 'polypeptide(L)'
;MDDEKLEYFRKRLIDERNRILHTLNEMDDNNGTGRIGEREYYQELSMADNHPADIASEVYELEKNYALKDNEQHILRQIDDALSRMANGEYGICNHCHKEIEMERLEALPYAPLCAKCAKDNDLKLSDLRFSRPNEERTIKYPFGWGYMDSKEENQFDAEDSYQSVARYNKTKAGLDNYDDDYDDYNSGYVEEVDKISNEDYKKTLE
;
A
#
# COMPACT_ATOMS: atom_id res chain seq x y z
N MET A 1 -21.82 -28.66 -19.62
CA MET A 1 -22.33 -27.46 -20.32
C MET A 1 -22.71 -27.87 -21.74
N ASP A 2 -23.64 -27.18 -22.39
CA ASP A 2 -24.01 -27.44 -23.79
C ASP A 2 -22.92 -26.92 -24.74
N ASP A 3 -22.63 -27.64 -25.83
CA ASP A 3 -21.50 -27.34 -26.73
C ASP A 3 -21.68 -25.97 -27.41
N GLU A 4 -22.92 -25.59 -27.73
CA GLU A 4 -23.25 -24.27 -28.29
C GLU A 4 -22.94 -23.12 -27.33
N LYS A 5 -23.19 -23.33 -26.03
CA LYS A 5 -22.90 -22.32 -24.98
C LYS A 5 -21.40 -22.18 -24.76
N LEU A 6 -20.65 -23.27 -24.86
CA LEU A 6 -19.20 -23.25 -24.68
C LEU A 6 -18.52 -22.46 -25.81
N GLU A 7 -18.95 -22.65 -27.05
CA GLU A 7 -18.44 -21.87 -28.18
C GLU A 7 -18.84 -20.38 -28.11
N TYR A 8 -20.02 -20.07 -27.58
CA TYR A 8 -20.44 -18.69 -27.31
C TYR A 8 -19.49 -17.99 -26.32
N PHE A 9 -19.22 -18.60 -25.16
CA PHE A 9 -18.30 -18.02 -24.17
C PHE A 9 -16.86 -17.97 -24.67
N ARG A 10 -16.43 -18.96 -25.45
CA ARG A 10 -15.08 -18.99 -26.04
C ARG A 10 -14.85 -17.80 -26.96
N LYS A 11 -15.79 -17.50 -27.87
CA LYS A 11 -15.72 -16.32 -28.75
C LYS A 11 -15.66 -15.04 -27.93
N ARG A 12 -16.52 -14.91 -26.93
CA ARG A 12 -16.57 -13.74 -26.05
C ARG A 12 -15.26 -13.53 -25.29
N LEU A 13 -14.65 -14.59 -24.77
CA LEU A 13 -13.34 -14.53 -24.10
C LEU A 13 -12.22 -14.10 -25.04
N ILE A 14 -12.23 -14.56 -26.30
CA ILE A 14 -11.25 -14.15 -27.31
C ILE A 14 -11.40 -12.67 -27.67
N ASP A 15 -12.64 -12.21 -27.83
CA ASP A 15 -12.93 -10.80 -28.12
C ASP A 15 -12.46 -9.89 -26.96
N GLU A 16 -12.78 -10.28 -25.72
CA GLU A 16 -12.31 -9.58 -24.52
C GLU A 16 -10.78 -9.61 -24.39
N ARG A 17 -10.14 -10.75 -24.66
CA ARG A 17 -8.67 -10.86 -24.67
C ARG A 17 -8.04 -9.88 -25.64
N ASN A 18 -8.57 -9.80 -26.86
CA ASN A 18 -8.06 -8.90 -27.89
C ASN A 18 -8.28 -7.43 -27.51
N ARG A 19 -9.43 -7.11 -26.88
CA ARG A 19 -9.71 -5.77 -26.35
C ARG A 19 -8.69 -5.35 -25.30
N ILE A 20 -8.42 -6.21 -24.32
CA ILE A 20 -7.45 -5.92 -23.25
C ILE A 20 -6.04 -5.81 -23.80
N LEU A 21 -5.65 -6.69 -24.74
CA LEU A 21 -4.34 -6.58 -25.39
C LEU A 21 -4.18 -5.26 -26.15
N HIS A 22 -5.23 -4.79 -26.83
CA HIS A 22 -5.22 -3.48 -27.46
C HIS A 22 -5.02 -2.37 -26.43
N THR A 23 -5.79 -2.38 -25.33
CA THR A 23 -5.66 -1.39 -24.26
C THR A 23 -4.27 -1.40 -23.63
N LEU A 24 -3.69 -2.58 -23.36
CA LEU A 24 -2.33 -2.69 -22.83
C LEU A 24 -1.28 -2.12 -23.80
N ASN A 25 -1.41 -2.40 -25.10
CA ASN A 25 -0.53 -1.81 -26.11
C ASN A 25 -0.68 -0.28 -26.16
N GLU A 26 -1.90 0.24 -26.10
CA GLU A 26 -2.13 1.70 -26.02
C GLU A 26 -1.54 2.31 -24.75
N MET A 27 -1.59 1.61 -23.60
CA MET A 27 -0.98 2.06 -22.35
C MET A 27 0.56 2.03 -22.39
N ASP A 28 1.13 1.12 -23.18
CA ASP A 28 2.57 1.05 -23.44
C ASP A 28 3.02 2.15 -24.43
N ASP A 29 2.25 2.38 -25.50
CA ASP A 29 2.55 3.35 -26.56
C ASP A 29 2.36 4.80 -26.10
N ASN A 30 1.37 5.09 -25.25
CA ASN A 30 1.04 6.44 -24.78
C ASN A 30 2.01 7.00 -23.70
N ASN A 31 3.19 6.38 -23.52
CA ASN A 31 4.33 6.93 -22.78
C ASN A 31 3.99 7.55 -21.40
N GLY A 32 3.53 6.69 -20.49
CA GLY A 32 3.49 6.96 -19.04
C GLY A 32 3.83 5.76 -18.15
N THR A 33 3.91 4.53 -18.71
CA THR A 33 4.16 3.29 -17.94
C THR A 33 5.23 2.38 -18.57
N GLY A 34 5.88 2.85 -19.65
CA GLY A 34 6.99 2.16 -20.28
C GLY A 34 8.33 2.57 -19.65
N ARG A 35 9.30 1.66 -19.65
CA ARG A 35 10.69 1.87 -19.15
C ARG A 35 11.43 3.10 -19.73
N ILE A 36 10.89 3.71 -20.78
CA ILE A 36 11.45 4.89 -21.45
C ILE A 36 10.93 6.18 -20.77
N GLY A 37 9.66 6.20 -20.35
CA GLY A 37 9.05 7.34 -19.64
C GLY A 37 9.67 7.59 -18.27
N GLU A 38 9.94 6.54 -17.49
CA GLU A 38 10.58 6.67 -16.16
C GLU A 38 11.92 7.42 -16.24
N ARG A 39 12.77 7.12 -17.23
CA ARG A 39 14.10 7.75 -17.33
C ARG A 39 14.03 9.19 -17.80
N GLU A 40 13.22 9.50 -18.80
CA GLU A 40 13.03 10.88 -19.25
C GLU A 40 12.34 11.74 -18.20
N TYR A 41 11.39 11.17 -17.44
CA TYR A 41 10.70 11.84 -16.34
C TYR A 41 11.65 12.30 -15.22
N TYR A 42 12.56 11.43 -14.81
CA TYR A 42 13.59 11.75 -13.82
C TYR A 42 14.79 12.53 -14.41
N GLN A 43 14.98 12.58 -15.74
CA GLN A 43 16.13 13.25 -16.38
C GLN A 43 15.85 14.68 -16.87
N GLU A 44 14.64 15.01 -17.30
CA GLU A 44 14.34 16.31 -17.93
C GLU A 44 13.98 17.41 -16.90
N LEU A 45 13.80 17.07 -15.62
CA LEU A 45 13.46 18.04 -14.57
C LEU A 45 14.50 18.01 -13.47
N SER A 46 15.29 19.08 -13.36
CA SER A 46 16.09 19.36 -12.17
C SER A 46 15.15 19.37 -10.95
N MET A 47 15.26 18.37 -10.07
CA MET A 47 14.51 18.30 -8.80
C MET A 47 14.78 19.49 -7.86
N ALA A 48 15.72 20.38 -8.22
CA ALA A 48 16.04 21.57 -7.44
C ALA A 48 15.05 22.73 -7.62
N ASP A 49 14.19 22.72 -8.65
CA ASP A 49 13.27 23.83 -8.95
C ASP A 49 11.77 23.43 -8.93
N ASN A 50 11.48 22.15 -8.65
CA ASN A 50 10.09 21.67 -8.53
C ASN A 50 9.60 21.78 -7.08
N HIS A 51 8.36 22.22 -6.89
CA HIS A 51 7.73 22.21 -5.58
C HIS A 51 7.45 20.76 -5.16
N PRO A 52 7.75 20.34 -3.90
CA PRO A 52 7.54 18.95 -3.47
C PRO A 52 6.12 18.42 -3.68
N ALA A 53 5.11 19.29 -3.59
CA ALA A 53 3.71 18.93 -3.83
C ALA A 53 3.42 18.58 -5.31
N ASP A 54 4.14 19.18 -6.26
CA ASP A 54 3.98 18.90 -7.68
C ASP A 54 4.53 17.50 -7.99
N ILE A 55 5.72 17.20 -7.46
CA ILE A 55 6.33 15.86 -7.54
C ILE A 55 5.42 14.80 -6.92
N ALA A 56 4.80 15.08 -5.76
CA ALA A 56 3.89 14.14 -5.12
C ALA A 56 2.65 13.85 -5.99
N SER A 57 2.06 14.89 -6.58
CA SER A 57 0.88 14.77 -7.46
C SER A 57 1.19 13.96 -8.71
N GLU A 58 2.37 14.18 -9.27
CA GLU A 58 2.90 13.47 -10.42
C GLU A 58 3.16 11.98 -10.15
N VAL A 59 3.83 11.67 -9.03
CA VAL A 59 4.06 10.29 -8.58
C VAL A 59 2.73 9.58 -8.35
N TYR A 60 1.74 10.24 -7.76
CA TYR A 60 0.42 9.68 -7.55
C TYR A 60 -0.28 9.30 -8.87
N GLU A 61 -0.24 10.15 -9.90
CA GLU A 61 -0.80 9.81 -11.21
C GLU A 61 -0.05 8.67 -11.90
N LEU A 62 1.27 8.58 -11.72
CA LEU A 62 2.07 7.47 -12.20
C LEU A 62 1.68 6.14 -11.52
N GLU A 63 1.58 6.12 -10.19
CA GLU A 63 1.16 4.95 -9.41
C GLU A 63 -0.24 4.46 -9.82
N LYS A 64 -1.17 5.40 -10.04
CA LYS A 64 -2.50 5.10 -10.54
C LYS A 64 -2.46 4.45 -11.92
N ASN A 65 -1.61 4.94 -12.84
CA ASN A 65 -1.47 4.34 -14.16
C ASN A 65 -0.91 2.90 -14.07
N TYR A 66 0.07 2.64 -13.20
CA TYR A 66 0.55 1.29 -12.96
C TYR A 66 -0.54 0.38 -12.37
N ALA A 67 -1.29 0.86 -11.38
CA ALA A 67 -2.38 0.08 -10.80
C ALA A 67 -3.45 -0.32 -11.83
N LEU A 68 -3.80 0.59 -12.74
CA LEU A 68 -4.71 0.29 -13.85
C LEU A 68 -4.13 -0.76 -14.79
N LYS A 69 -2.84 -0.63 -15.15
CA LYS A 69 -2.16 -1.58 -16.04
C LYS A 69 -2.08 -2.98 -15.42
N ASP A 70 -1.72 -3.06 -14.15
CA ASP A 70 -1.64 -4.31 -13.39
C ASP A 70 -3.00 -4.99 -13.32
N ASN A 71 -4.08 -4.22 -13.16
CA ASN A 71 -5.45 -4.74 -13.18
C ASN A 71 -5.79 -5.35 -14.56
N GLU A 72 -5.50 -4.65 -15.66
CA GLU A 72 -5.73 -5.18 -17.01
C GLU A 72 -4.92 -6.47 -17.27
N GLN A 73 -3.64 -6.50 -16.85
CA GLN A 73 -2.82 -7.72 -16.93
C GLN A 73 -3.35 -8.86 -16.06
N HIS A 74 -3.95 -8.55 -14.90
CA HIS A 74 -4.58 -9.54 -14.04
C HIS A 74 -5.83 -10.12 -14.70
N ILE A 75 -6.68 -9.29 -15.30
CA ILE A 75 -7.86 -9.76 -16.04
C ILE A 75 -7.43 -10.61 -17.25
N LEU A 76 -6.39 -10.20 -17.99
CA LEU A 76 -5.84 -10.98 -19.10
C LEU A 76 -5.45 -12.41 -18.65
N ARG A 77 -4.75 -12.52 -17.52
CA ARG A 77 -4.39 -13.82 -16.93
C ARG A 77 -5.62 -14.66 -16.57
N GLN A 78 -6.69 -14.03 -16.05
CA GLN A 78 -7.94 -14.73 -15.76
C GLN A 78 -8.63 -15.24 -17.02
N ILE A 79 -8.57 -14.49 -18.13
CA ILE A 79 -9.11 -14.91 -19.41
C ILE A 79 -8.32 -16.10 -19.98
N ASP A 80 -6.99 -16.02 -19.97
CA ASP A 80 -6.13 -17.12 -20.45
C ASP A 80 -6.32 -18.41 -19.61
N ASP A 81 -6.50 -18.26 -18.29
CA ASP A 81 -6.86 -19.37 -17.39
C ASP A 81 -8.26 -19.92 -17.71
N ALA A 82 -9.25 -19.07 -17.97
CA ALA A 82 -10.58 -19.51 -18.36
C ALA A 82 -10.59 -20.30 -19.68
N LEU A 83 -9.82 -19.84 -20.68
CA LEU A 83 -9.63 -20.55 -21.95
C LEU A 83 -8.91 -21.90 -21.74
N SER A 84 -7.96 -21.95 -20.82
CA SER A 84 -7.28 -23.20 -20.45
C SER A 84 -8.24 -24.18 -19.75
N ARG A 85 -9.10 -23.68 -18.85
CA ARG A 85 -10.18 -24.47 -18.23
C ARG A 85 -11.19 -24.98 -19.24
N MET A 86 -11.51 -24.20 -20.28
CA MET A 86 -12.34 -24.68 -21.40
C MET A 86 -11.70 -25.84 -22.14
N ALA A 87 -10.39 -25.78 -22.41
CA ALA A 87 -9.67 -26.86 -23.08
C ALA A 87 -9.64 -28.15 -22.25
N ASN A 88 -9.58 -28.03 -20.92
CA ASN A 88 -9.60 -29.16 -19.99
C ASN A 88 -11.02 -29.69 -19.68
N GLY A 89 -12.07 -29.02 -20.15
CA GLY A 89 -13.46 -29.39 -19.84
C GLY A 89 -13.93 -29.00 -18.44
N GLU A 90 -13.20 -28.14 -17.74
CA GLU A 90 -13.48 -27.68 -16.36
C GLU A 90 -14.17 -26.31 -16.31
N TYR A 91 -14.47 -25.72 -17.48
CA TYR A 91 -15.12 -24.42 -17.55
C TYR A 91 -16.53 -24.43 -16.95
N GLY A 92 -16.84 -23.39 -16.18
CA GLY A 92 -18.11 -23.28 -15.46
C GLY A 92 -18.15 -24.03 -14.13
N ILE A 93 -17.03 -24.62 -13.68
CA ILE A 93 -16.89 -25.22 -12.35
C ILE A 93 -16.07 -24.29 -11.45
N CYS A 94 -16.54 -24.09 -10.21
CA CYS A 94 -15.85 -23.25 -9.23
C CYS A 94 -14.60 -23.94 -8.67
N ASN A 95 -13.45 -23.27 -8.74
CA ASN A 95 -12.17 -23.81 -8.26
C ASN A 95 -12.12 -24.11 -6.75
N HIS A 96 -12.99 -23.50 -5.95
CA HIS A 96 -13.02 -23.69 -4.50
C HIS A 96 -14.00 -24.79 -4.08
N CYS A 97 -15.29 -24.64 -4.41
CA CYS A 97 -16.33 -25.58 -3.97
C CYS A 97 -16.64 -26.69 -4.97
N HIS A 98 -16.03 -26.68 -6.16
CA HIS A 98 -16.26 -27.66 -7.24
C HIS A 98 -17.72 -27.77 -7.69
N LYS A 99 -18.53 -26.73 -7.44
CA LYS A 99 -19.91 -26.61 -7.91
C LYS A 99 -19.98 -25.79 -9.19
N GLU A 100 -21.04 -26.00 -9.95
CA GLU A 100 -21.33 -25.19 -11.14
C GLU A 100 -21.46 -23.70 -10.77
N ILE A 101 -20.88 -22.85 -11.61
CA ILE A 101 -20.96 -21.39 -11.51
C ILE A 101 -22.29 -20.95 -12.11
N GLU A 102 -22.95 -19.99 -11.46
CA GLU A 102 -24.22 -19.45 -11.94
C GLU A 102 -24.07 -18.87 -13.36
N MET A 103 -24.97 -19.23 -14.29
CA MET A 103 -24.90 -18.77 -15.68
C MET A 103 -24.91 -17.23 -15.79
N GLU A 104 -25.77 -16.56 -15.00
CA GLU A 104 -25.83 -15.10 -14.92
C GLU A 104 -24.47 -14.48 -14.55
N ARG A 105 -23.68 -15.18 -13.73
CA ARG A 105 -22.33 -14.75 -13.35
C ARG A 105 -21.33 -14.90 -14.49
N LEU A 106 -21.39 -15.99 -15.25
CA LEU A 106 -20.54 -16.17 -16.44
C LEU A 106 -20.96 -15.21 -17.57
N GLU A 107 -22.23 -14.84 -17.64
CA GLU A 107 -22.71 -13.81 -18.55
C GLU A 107 -22.22 -12.41 -18.18
N ALA A 108 -22.07 -12.10 -16.90
CA ALA A 108 -21.47 -10.84 -16.45
C ALA A 108 -19.93 -10.86 -16.55
N LEU A 109 -19.31 -11.95 -16.10
CA LEU A 109 -17.86 -12.13 -15.95
C LEU A 109 -17.46 -13.52 -16.51
N PRO A 110 -17.19 -13.63 -17.82
CA PRO A 110 -16.96 -14.93 -18.46
C PRO A 110 -15.65 -15.60 -18.01
N TYR A 111 -14.72 -14.86 -17.41
CA TYR A 111 -13.44 -15.36 -16.91
C TYR A 111 -13.47 -15.78 -15.42
N ALA A 112 -14.62 -15.63 -14.74
CA ALA A 112 -14.72 -15.86 -13.30
C ALA A 112 -14.27 -17.29 -12.88
N PRO A 113 -13.33 -17.44 -11.92
CA PRO A 113 -12.89 -18.74 -11.41
C PRO A 113 -13.76 -19.31 -10.27
N LEU A 114 -14.63 -18.48 -9.69
CA LEU A 114 -15.38 -18.80 -8.48
C LEU A 114 -16.87 -18.51 -8.66
N CYS A 115 -17.73 -19.27 -7.97
CA CYS A 115 -19.16 -18.96 -7.85
C CYS A 115 -19.39 -17.73 -6.95
N ALA A 116 -20.59 -17.13 -7.01
CA ALA A 116 -20.88 -15.90 -6.27
C ALA A 116 -20.70 -16.05 -4.75
N LYS A 117 -21.06 -17.23 -4.20
CA LYS A 117 -20.89 -17.53 -2.76
C LYS A 117 -19.42 -17.60 -2.38
N CYS A 118 -18.62 -18.39 -3.10
CA CYS A 118 -17.20 -18.51 -2.81
C CYS A 118 -16.44 -17.22 -3.08
N ALA A 119 -16.84 -16.40 -4.05
CA ALA A 119 -16.24 -15.09 -4.26
C ALA A 119 -16.49 -14.16 -3.06
N LYS A 120 -17.71 -14.15 -2.51
CA LYS A 120 -18.06 -13.37 -1.33
C LYS A 120 -17.37 -13.88 -0.05
N ASP A 121 -17.24 -15.19 0.08
CA ASP A 121 -16.57 -15.80 1.24
C ASP A 121 -15.03 -15.71 1.14
N ASN A 122 -14.50 -15.64 -0.10
CA ASN A 122 -13.08 -15.37 -0.41
C ASN A 122 -12.75 -13.88 -0.50
N ASP A 123 -13.66 -12.96 -0.14
CA ASP A 123 -13.24 -11.62 0.24
C ASP A 123 -12.28 -11.81 1.41
N LEU A 124 -10.98 -11.78 1.06
CA LEU A 124 -9.86 -12.27 1.84
C LEU A 124 -10.11 -11.96 3.30
N LYS A 125 -10.32 -13.00 4.13
CA LYS A 125 -10.26 -12.76 5.55
C LYS A 125 -8.92 -12.08 5.80
N LEU A 126 -8.91 -11.00 6.57
CA LEU A 126 -7.69 -10.30 6.95
C LEU A 126 -6.63 -11.27 7.54
N SER A 127 -7.07 -12.47 7.96
CA SER A 127 -6.22 -13.61 8.33
C SER A 127 -5.40 -14.23 7.21
N ASP A 128 -5.91 -14.30 5.98
CA ASP A 128 -5.26 -14.99 4.86
C ASP A 128 -4.26 -14.06 4.15
N LEU A 129 -4.50 -12.76 4.22
CA LEU A 129 -3.52 -11.71 3.89
C LEU A 129 -2.26 -11.75 4.77
N ARG A 130 -2.29 -12.43 5.94
CA ARG A 130 -1.11 -12.54 6.84
C ARG A 130 0.08 -13.27 6.22
N PHE A 131 -0.13 -14.03 5.14
CA PHE A 131 0.94 -14.74 4.42
C PHE A 131 1.51 -13.97 3.23
N SER A 132 0.82 -12.92 2.77
CA SER A 132 1.32 -12.04 1.70
C SER A 132 1.93 -10.74 2.23
N ARG A 133 1.91 -10.55 3.55
CA ARG A 133 2.66 -9.47 4.20
C ARG A 133 4.12 -9.90 4.38
N PRO A 134 5.07 -8.95 4.33
CA PRO A 134 6.49 -9.25 4.49
C PRO A 134 6.74 -10.03 5.79
N ASN A 135 7.68 -10.97 5.79
CA ASN A 135 7.98 -11.78 6.98
C ASN A 135 8.47 -10.91 8.14
N GLU A 136 8.97 -9.71 7.84
CA GLU A 136 9.36 -8.68 8.77
C GLU A 136 8.18 -8.25 9.64
N GLU A 137 6.95 -8.21 9.14
CA GLU A 137 5.77 -7.81 9.94
C GLU A 137 5.42 -8.81 11.06
N ARG A 138 5.83 -10.09 10.94
CA ARG A 138 5.73 -11.02 12.08
C ARG A 138 6.64 -10.64 13.24
N THR A 139 7.74 -9.95 12.94
CA THR A 139 8.81 -9.60 13.88
C THR A 139 8.67 -8.14 14.33
N ILE A 140 8.29 -7.25 13.40
CA ILE A 140 7.85 -5.89 13.61
C ILE A 140 6.42 -5.97 14.15
N LYS A 141 6.28 -6.23 15.45
CA LYS A 141 5.05 -5.81 16.15
C LYS A 141 4.90 -4.30 16.00
N TYR A 142 3.66 -3.82 16.06
CA TYR A 142 3.26 -2.42 15.93
C TYR A 142 4.42 -1.47 16.27
N PRO A 143 5.01 -0.77 15.28
CA PRO A 143 6.23 0.02 15.50
C PRO A 143 6.06 1.10 16.56
N PHE A 144 4.82 1.45 16.92
CA PHE A 144 4.44 2.45 17.91
C PHE A 144 3.29 1.98 18.83
N GLY A 145 3.08 0.66 18.97
CA GLY A 145 1.83 0.16 19.55
C GLY A 145 1.97 -0.79 20.72
N TRP A 146 3.15 -0.88 21.36
CA TRP A 146 3.36 -1.31 22.77
C TRP A 146 4.86 -1.37 23.05
N GLY A 147 5.40 -0.29 23.62
CA GLY A 147 6.76 -0.21 24.16
C GLY A 147 6.89 -0.79 25.58
N TYR A 148 8.09 -0.71 26.14
CA TYR A 148 8.32 -0.94 27.56
C TYR A 148 7.62 0.18 28.36
N MET A 149 6.69 -0.16 29.25
CA MET A 149 5.96 0.75 30.18
C MET A 149 4.73 1.53 29.68
N ASP A 150 4.26 1.35 28.44
CA ASP A 150 3.03 1.99 27.89
C ASP A 150 1.73 1.81 28.73
N SER A 151 1.68 0.78 29.58
CA SER A 151 0.50 0.47 30.43
C SER A 151 0.55 1.12 31.81
N LYS A 152 1.62 1.85 32.12
CA LYS A 152 1.80 2.54 33.40
C LYS A 152 1.65 4.04 33.16
N GLU A 153 0.92 4.72 34.04
CA GLU A 153 0.87 6.19 34.10
C GLU A 153 2.19 6.82 34.62
N GLU A 154 3.34 6.20 34.29
CA GLU A 154 4.66 6.65 34.73
C GLU A 154 5.34 7.40 33.58
N ASN A 155 5.72 8.66 33.81
CA ASN A 155 6.41 9.53 32.83
C ASN A 155 7.89 9.16 32.63
N GLN A 156 8.22 7.87 32.56
CA GLN A 156 9.59 7.41 32.36
C GLN A 156 9.91 7.34 30.87
N PHE A 157 11.17 7.62 30.52
CA PHE A 157 11.66 7.63 29.15
C PHE A 157 11.37 6.30 28.42
N ASP A 158 10.53 6.35 27.40
CA ASP A 158 10.05 5.17 26.70
C ASP A 158 10.52 5.07 25.24
N ALA A 159 9.91 4.14 24.49
CA ALA A 159 10.25 3.93 23.09
C ALA A 159 9.90 5.14 22.21
N GLU A 160 8.82 5.85 22.52
CA GLU A 160 8.42 7.07 21.82
C GLU A 160 9.44 8.19 22.09
N ASP A 161 9.80 8.40 23.35
CA ASP A 161 10.77 9.42 23.77
C ASP A 161 12.14 9.22 23.10
N SER A 162 12.56 7.96 22.96
CA SER A 162 13.82 7.62 22.30
C SER A 162 13.83 8.03 20.83
N TYR A 163 12.72 7.85 20.11
CA TYR A 163 12.59 8.30 18.73
C TYR A 163 12.51 9.83 18.62
N GLN A 164 11.70 10.47 19.46
CA GLN A 164 11.57 11.92 19.51
C GLN A 164 12.93 12.60 19.75
N SER A 165 13.77 12.04 20.63
CA SER A 165 15.11 12.58 20.94
C SER A 165 16.04 12.60 19.72
N VAL A 166 16.04 11.53 18.92
CA VAL A 166 16.85 11.43 17.69
C VAL A 166 16.29 12.34 16.60
N ALA A 167 14.96 12.41 16.47
CA ALA A 167 14.30 13.30 15.52
C ALA A 167 14.66 14.77 15.79
N ARG A 168 14.72 15.19 17.06
CA ARG A 168 15.14 16.55 17.45
C ARG A 168 16.57 16.88 17.04
N TYR A 169 17.50 15.91 17.06
CA TYR A 169 18.88 16.14 16.64
C TYR A 169 19.00 16.49 15.14
N ASN A 170 18.09 15.96 14.31
CA ASN A 170 18.07 16.23 12.88
C ASN A 170 17.36 17.53 12.51
N LYS A 171 16.72 18.24 13.46
CA LYS A 171 16.08 19.52 13.22
C LYS A 171 17.13 20.60 12.89
N THR A 172 16.99 21.24 11.74
CA THR A 172 17.81 22.40 11.37
C THR A 172 17.13 23.70 11.81
N LYS A 173 17.91 24.73 12.18
CA LYS A 173 17.37 26.06 12.56
C LYS A 173 16.57 26.75 11.46
N ALA A 174 16.67 26.27 10.22
CA ALA A 174 16.07 26.87 9.04
C ALA A 174 14.82 26.10 8.60
N GLY A 175 13.89 25.85 9.52
CA GLY A 175 12.43 25.85 9.30
C GLY A 175 11.82 25.10 8.10
N LEU A 176 12.46 24.09 7.52
CA LEU A 176 11.86 23.28 6.45
C LEU A 176 10.92 22.19 6.98
N ASP A 177 10.99 21.87 8.28
CA ASP A 177 10.18 20.84 8.94
C ASP A 177 9.04 21.43 9.81
N ASN A 178 8.48 22.58 9.42
CA ASN A 178 7.45 23.30 10.19
C ASN A 178 6.02 22.76 9.99
N TYR A 179 5.82 21.44 10.00
CA TYR A 179 4.46 20.88 9.83
C TYR A 179 3.82 20.32 11.10
N ASP A 180 4.49 20.27 12.26
CA ASP A 180 3.86 19.67 13.45
C ASP A 180 4.33 20.18 14.82
N ASP A 181 4.96 21.35 14.89
CA ASP A 181 5.82 21.70 16.03
C ASP A 181 5.21 22.68 17.06
N ASP A 182 3.91 22.56 17.36
CA ASP A 182 3.25 23.43 18.36
C ASP A 182 3.07 22.79 19.75
N TYR A 183 3.51 21.54 19.97
CA TYR A 183 3.19 20.82 21.21
C TYR A 183 4.35 20.45 22.15
N ASP A 184 5.62 20.41 21.74
CA ASP A 184 6.67 19.87 22.62
C ASP A 184 7.96 20.69 22.68
N ASP A 185 7.86 21.93 23.17
CA ASP A 185 9.01 22.69 23.69
C ASP A 185 9.35 22.27 25.13
N TYR A 186 9.67 20.99 25.33
CA TYR A 186 10.30 20.54 26.58
C TYR A 186 11.69 20.00 26.28
N ASN A 187 12.66 20.89 26.48
CA ASN A 187 14.08 20.58 26.50
C ASN A 187 14.36 19.61 27.68
N SER A 188 14.37 18.30 27.39
CA SER A 188 14.62 17.26 28.40
C SER A 188 16.09 17.26 28.82
N GLY A 189 16.38 17.75 30.03
CA GLY A 189 17.67 17.59 30.70
C GLY A 189 18.15 18.85 31.43
N TYR A 190 17.54 19.15 32.60
CA TYR A 190 17.97 20.00 33.73
C TYR A 190 18.83 21.25 33.40
N VAL A 191 18.39 22.48 33.66
CA VAL A 191 18.28 23.19 34.95
C VAL A 191 17.76 24.58 34.53
N GLU A 192 16.55 24.97 34.93
CA GLU A 192 16.12 26.37 34.70
C GLU A 192 17.15 27.31 35.35
N GLU A 193 17.30 28.56 34.90
CA GLU A 193 18.30 29.45 35.55
C GLU A 193 18.10 29.57 37.06
N VAL A 194 16.89 29.34 37.56
CA VAL A 194 16.54 29.32 38.99
C VAL A 194 17.12 28.12 39.74
N ASP A 195 17.35 26.99 39.08
CA ASP A 195 17.97 25.80 39.68
C ASP A 195 19.50 25.94 39.82
N LYS A 196 20.08 27.01 39.25
CA LYS A 196 21.48 27.42 39.51
C LYS A 196 21.63 28.23 40.79
N ILE A 197 20.54 28.58 41.49
CA ILE A 197 20.61 29.19 42.81
C ILE A 197 21.21 28.15 43.76
N SER A 198 22.48 28.35 44.07
CA SER A 198 23.33 27.45 44.84
C SER A 198 22.64 27.03 46.14
N ASN A 199 22.70 25.74 46.44
CA ASN A 199 22.33 25.13 47.72
C ASN A 199 23.04 25.81 48.93
N GLU A 200 24.06 26.63 48.69
CA GLU A 200 24.68 27.51 49.69
C GLU A 200 23.74 28.60 50.22
N ASP A 201 22.86 29.16 49.39
CA ASP A 201 21.93 30.22 49.84
C ASP A 201 20.78 29.63 50.67
N TYR A 202 20.38 28.38 50.39
CA TYR A 202 19.48 27.62 51.24
C TYR A 202 20.12 27.23 52.59
N LYS A 203 21.42 26.91 52.62
CA LYS A 203 22.12 26.63 53.88
C LYS A 203 22.28 27.88 54.77
N LYS A 204 22.44 29.07 54.18
CA LYS A 204 22.53 30.33 54.92
C LYS A 204 21.23 30.74 55.62
N THR A 205 20.07 30.19 55.23
CA THR A 205 18.79 30.47 55.90
C THR A 205 18.51 29.55 57.10
N LEU A 206 19.39 28.56 57.35
CA LEU A 206 19.27 27.58 58.44
C LEU A 206 20.18 27.88 59.65
N GLU A 207 21.04 28.91 59.58
CA GLU A 207 21.78 29.48 60.74
C GLU A 207 21.01 30.65 61.37
#